data_AF-A0A1T5C6M6-F1
#
_entry.id   AF-A0A1T5C6M6-F1
#
_cell.length_a   1.000
_cell.length_b   1.000
_cell.length_c   1.000
_cell.angle_alpha   90.00
_cell.angle_beta   90.00
_cell.angle_gamma   90.00
#
_symmetry.space_group_name_H-M   'P 1'
#
loop_
_entity.id
_entity.type
_entity.pdbx_description
1 polymer ?
#
loop_
_entity_poly.entity_id
_entity_poly.type
_entity_poly.pdbx_seq_one_letter_code
_entity_poly.pdbx_strand_id
1 'polypeptide(L)'
;MTISKFLNDKFNLDVICDEEGVYSYIIHTIDNKVKLDKVSSNISFSKSVLLECDDDNFISLKYFDDEEYQIFSLDGTKISEMEYLDDEYEDVNGDVNIEKSLIFYSKTWDRRYLRIDLQEKLSISFEVDYDKYDTDEDGVIVWE
;
A
#
# COMPACT_ATOMS: atom_id res chain seq x y z
N MET A 1 -10.99 -9.13 -8.49
CA MET A 1 -10.04 -9.76 -7.55
C MET A 1 -10.21 -9.07 -6.21
N THR A 2 -10.24 -9.79 -5.09
CA THR A 2 -10.32 -9.17 -3.75
C THR A 2 -8.93 -8.75 -3.27
N ILE A 3 -8.87 -7.79 -2.35
CA ILE A 3 -7.61 -7.33 -1.73
C ILE A 3 -6.90 -8.49 -1.03
N SER A 4 -7.63 -9.24 -0.21
CA SER A 4 -7.09 -10.38 0.53
C SER A 4 -6.46 -11.43 -0.40
N LYS A 5 -7.13 -11.76 -1.50
CA LYS A 5 -6.60 -12.69 -2.51
C LYS A 5 -5.35 -12.15 -3.19
N PHE A 6 -5.36 -10.88 -3.59
CA PHE A 6 -4.20 -10.25 -4.23
C PHE A 6 -2.97 -10.29 -3.33
N LEU A 7 -3.10 -9.89 -2.06
CA LEU A 7 -1.99 -9.87 -1.11
C LEU A 7 -1.52 -11.29 -0.76
N ASN A 8 -2.44 -12.22 -0.51
CA ASN A 8 -2.09 -13.61 -0.20
C ASN A 8 -1.36 -14.29 -1.36
N ASP A 9 -1.84 -14.12 -2.59
CA ASP A 9 -1.20 -14.70 -3.78
C ASP A 9 0.17 -14.06 -4.04
N LYS A 10 0.31 -12.74 -3.90
CA LYS A 10 1.54 -12.01 -4.22
C LYS A 10 2.66 -12.25 -3.21
N PHE A 11 2.33 -12.33 -1.92
CA PHE A 11 3.30 -12.47 -0.84
C PHE A 11 3.33 -13.87 -0.24
N ASN A 12 2.60 -14.83 -0.84
CA ASN A 12 2.48 -16.21 -0.37
C ASN A 12 2.09 -16.28 1.12
N LEU A 13 1.05 -15.52 1.48
CA LEU A 13 0.51 -15.43 2.84
C LEU A 13 -0.72 -16.31 3.00
N ASP A 14 -0.92 -16.81 4.22
CA ASP A 14 -2.07 -17.61 4.64
C ASP A 14 -2.95 -16.83 5.65
N VAL A 15 -3.27 -15.58 5.34
CA VAL A 15 -4.15 -14.76 6.20
C VAL A 15 -5.58 -15.29 6.13
N ILE A 16 -6.14 -15.55 7.31
CA ILE A 16 -7.51 -16.05 7.49
C ILE A 16 -8.36 -14.87 7.97
N CYS A 17 -9.56 -14.77 7.40
CA CYS A 17 -10.61 -13.87 7.84
C CYS A 17 -11.01 -14.15 9.29
N ASP A 18 -11.19 -13.10 10.09
CA ASP A 18 -11.73 -13.22 11.44
C ASP A 18 -13.26 -13.41 11.46
N GLU A 19 -13.84 -13.42 12.67
CA GLU A 19 -15.28 -13.59 12.88
C GLU A 19 -16.13 -12.42 12.33
N GLU A 20 -15.51 -11.25 12.11
CA GLU A 20 -16.17 -10.03 11.64
C GLU A 20 -16.08 -9.84 10.12
N GLY A 21 -15.36 -10.72 9.41
CA GLY A 21 -15.19 -10.58 7.96
C GLY A 21 -13.91 -9.86 7.55
N VAL A 22 -12.96 -9.66 8.47
CA VAL A 22 -11.78 -8.82 8.26
C VAL A 22 -10.51 -9.67 8.13
N TYR A 23 -9.68 -9.29 7.16
CA TYR A 23 -8.33 -9.82 6.97
C TYR A 23 -7.32 -8.76 7.42
N SER A 24 -6.47 -9.09 8.39
CA SER A 24 -5.49 -8.17 8.97
C SER A 24 -4.06 -8.53 8.57
N TYR A 25 -3.39 -7.56 7.95
CA TYR A 25 -2.00 -7.62 7.51
C TYR A 25 -1.17 -6.60 8.28
N ILE A 26 0.12 -6.88 8.44
CA ILE A 26 1.06 -5.91 8.96
C ILE A 26 2.19 -5.68 7.97
N ILE A 27 2.55 -4.41 7.77
CA ILE A 27 3.72 -4.00 7.02
C ILE A 27 4.72 -3.43 8.02
N HIS A 28 5.89 -4.03 8.13
CA HIS A 28 6.89 -3.63 9.13
C HIS A 28 8.32 -3.81 8.62
N THR A 29 9.27 -3.16 9.29
CA THR A 29 10.69 -3.28 8.93
C THR A 29 11.35 -4.36 9.78
N ILE A 30 11.84 -5.42 9.14
CA ILE A 30 12.66 -6.49 9.77
C ILE A 30 13.99 -6.56 9.02
N ASP A 31 15.10 -6.53 9.76
CA ASP A 31 16.46 -6.61 9.19
C ASP A 31 16.72 -5.56 8.08
N ASN A 32 16.25 -4.32 8.31
CA ASN A 32 16.28 -3.20 7.35
C ASN A 32 15.54 -3.46 6.02
N LYS A 33 14.59 -4.41 6.02
CA LYS A 33 13.72 -4.69 4.88
C LYS A 33 12.27 -4.56 5.31
N VAL A 34 11.50 -3.79 4.55
CA VAL A 34 10.06 -3.71 4.75
C VAL A 34 9.44 -5.01 4.24
N LYS A 35 8.57 -5.62 5.04
CA LYS A 35 7.87 -6.87 4.74
C LYS A 35 6.38 -6.71 5.00
N LEU A 36 5.57 -7.35 4.18
CA LEU A 36 4.16 -7.60 4.44
C LEU A 36 4.02 -9.00 5.04
N ASP A 37 3.34 -9.09 6.18
CA ASP A 37 3.14 -10.33 6.93
C ASP A 37 1.70 -10.40 7.48
N LYS A 38 1.33 -11.56 8.02
CA LYS A 38 0.06 -11.72 8.75
C LYS A 38 0.16 -11.19 10.19
N VAL A 39 -0.92 -10.61 10.69
CA VAL A 39 -0.96 -10.22 12.12
C VAL A 39 -0.94 -11.47 13.00
N SER A 40 -0.12 -11.46 14.05
CA SER A 40 -0.04 -12.51 15.06
C SER A 40 0.13 -11.91 16.45
N SER A 41 -0.17 -12.67 17.50
CA SER A 41 -0.19 -12.18 18.89
C SER A 41 1.16 -11.65 19.41
N ASN A 42 2.26 -11.96 18.72
CA ASN A 42 3.62 -11.65 19.18
C ASN A 42 4.28 -10.54 18.35
N ILE A 43 3.51 -9.82 17.53
CA ILE A 43 4.02 -8.78 16.66
C ILE A 43 3.98 -7.42 17.38
N SER A 44 5.10 -6.69 17.34
CA SER A 44 5.17 -5.30 17.77
C SER A 44 4.70 -4.40 16.62
N PHE A 45 3.92 -3.38 16.96
CA PHE A 45 3.41 -2.40 16.00
C PHE A 45 4.35 -1.19 15.84
N SER A 46 5.48 -1.12 16.55
CA SER A 46 6.41 0.01 16.40
C SER A 46 6.95 0.11 14.96
N LYS A 47 6.82 1.29 14.34
CA LYS A 47 7.19 1.58 12.94
C LYS A 47 6.56 0.61 11.93
N SER A 48 5.25 0.39 12.09
CA SER A 48 4.49 -0.53 11.26
C SER A 48 3.17 0.04 10.78
N VAL A 49 2.65 -0.55 9.72
CA VAL A 49 1.30 -0.31 9.22
C VAL A 49 0.45 -1.53 9.50
N LEU A 50 -0.69 -1.34 10.14
CA LEU A 50 -1.79 -2.29 10.14
C LEU A 50 -2.66 -1.98 8.92
N LEU A 51 -2.80 -2.96 8.03
CA LEU A 51 -3.69 -2.92 6.86
C LEU A 51 -4.79 -3.95 7.06
N GLU A 52 -6.02 -3.48 7.16
CA GLU A 52 -7.23 -4.29 7.32
C GLU A 52 -8.06 -4.18 6.05
N CYS A 53 -8.64 -5.29 5.59
CA CYS A 53 -9.55 -5.29 4.46
C CYS A 53 -10.66 -6.33 4.60
N ASP A 54 -11.75 -6.14 3.87
CA ASP A 54 -12.88 -7.07 3.78
C ASP A 54 -13.06 -7.65 2.36
N ASP A 55 -14.00 -8.58 2.22
CA ASP A 55 -14.32 -9.20 0.94
C ASP A 55 -14.99 -8.23 -0.07
N ASP A 56 -15.47 -7.06 0.41
CA ASP A 56 -16.06 -5.99 -0.41
C ASP A 56 -15.04 -4.96 -0.90
N ASN A 57 -13.75 -5.21 -0.65
CA ASN A 57 -12.59 -4.38 -0.98
C ASN A 57 -12.59 -3.02 -0.27
N PHE A 58 -13.12 -2.92 0.94
CA PHE A 58 -12.82 -1.79 1.80
C PHE A 58 -11.48 -2.01 2.48
N ILE A 59 -10.70 -0.92 2.64
CA ILE A 59 -9.49 -0.90 3.45
C ILE A 59 -9.62 0.04 4.63
N SER A 60 -8.95 -0.34 5.70
CA SER A 60 -8.52 0.56 6.76
C SER A 60 -7.01 0.40 6.94
N LEU A 61 -6.31 1.51 7.13
CA LEU A 61 -4.87 1.58 7.29
C LEU A 61 -4.53 2.43 8.50
N LYS A 62 -3.67 1.94 9.38
CA LYS A 62 -3.16 2.68 10.55
C LYS A 62 -1.64 2.59 10.57
N TYR A 63 -0.94 3.73 10.64
CA TYR A 63 0.51 3.77 10.81
C TYR A 63 0.86 4.14 12.25
N PHE A 64 1.72 3.31 12.84
CA PHE A 64 2.20 3.41 14.21
C PHE A 64 3.69 3.76 14.19
N ASP A 65 4.06 4.90 14.76
CA ASP A 65 5.48 5.27 14.92
C ASP A 65 6.10 4.51 16.11
N ASP A 66 5.29 4.28 17.14
CA ASP A 66 5.60 3.44 18.30
C ASP A 66 4.37 2.60 18.71
N GLU A 67 4.53 1.63 19.61
CA GLU A 67 3.47 0.63 19.94
C GLU A 67 2.11 1.24 20.30
N GLU A 68 2.10 2.41 20.94
CA GLU A 68 0.87 3.10 21.35
C GLU A 68 0.59 4.39 20.54
N TYR A 69 1.49 4.80 19.64
CA TYR A 69 1.42 6.09 18.96
C TYR A 69 1.08 5.95 17.48
N GLN A 70 -0.21 6.02 17.18
CA GLN A 70 -0.75 6.12 15.82
C GLN A 70 -0.61 7.55 15.31
N ILE A 71 0.04 7.75 14.16
CA ILE A 71 0.23 9.08 13.56
C ILE A 71 -0.56 9.31 12.28
N PHE A 72 -1.09 8.25 11.67
CA PHE A 72 -1.91 8.33 10.47
C PHE A 72 -2.98 7.24 10.50
N SER A 73 -4.19 7.57 10.04
CA SER A 73 -5.22 6.59 9.73
C SER A 73 -6.00 6.96 8.47
N LEU A 74 -6.44 5.91 7.79
CA LEU A 74 -7.38 5.92 6.69
C LEU A 74 -8.40 4.83 6.99
N ASP A 75 -9.68 5.13 7.06
CA ASP A 75 -10.69 4.14 7.45
C ASP A 75 -11.79 4.02 6.39
N GLY A 76 -12.21 2.78 6.11
CA GLY A 76 -13.41 2.48 5.33
C GLY A 76 -13.36 2.97 3.88
N THR A 77 -12.21 2.89 3.23
CA THR A 77 -12.10 3.31 1.82
C THR A 77 -12.25 2.15 0.86
N LYS A 78 -13.20 2.26 -0.08
CA LYS A 78 -13.41 1.26 -1.12
C LYS A 78 -12.34 1.34 -2.21
N ILE A 79 -11.59 0.26 -2.38
CA ILE A 79 -10.56 0.12 -3.41
C ILE A 79 -11.17 -0.47 -4.68
N SER A 80 -10.90 0.19 -5.80
CA SER A 80 -11.35 -0.25 -7.12
C SER A 80 -10.32 -1.07 -7.87
N GLU A 81 -9.03 -0.80 -7.63
CA GLU A 81 -7.92 -1.42 -8.34
C GLU A 81 -6.66 -1.42 -7.47
N MET A 82 -5.77 -2.39 -7.70
CA MET A 82 -4.55 -2.59 -6.94
C MET A 82 -3.42 -3.02 -7.85
N GLU A 83 -2.22 -2.56 -7.55
CA GLU A 83 -1.01 -2.92 -8.27
C GLU A 83 0.14 -3.18 -7.30
N TYR A 84 1.10 -3.99 -7.76
CA TYR A 84 2.37 -4.18 -7.07
C TYR A 84 3.48 -3.86 -8.06
N LEU A 85 4.19 -2.76 -7.79
CA LEU A 85 5.39 -2.39 -8.51
C LEU A 85 6.58 -3.17 -7.96
N ASP A 86 7.39 -3.70 -8.86
CA ASP A 86 8.64 -4.42 -8.60
C ASP A 86 9.59 -4.19 -9.77
N ASP A 87 10.11 -2.97 -9.83
CA ASP A 87 10.94 -2.51 -10.93
C ASP A 87 12.38 -2.30 -10.48
N GLU A 88 13.30 -2.56 -11.41
CA GLU A 88 14.71 -2.26 -11.26
C GLU A 88 15.09 -1.24 -12.33
N TYR A 89 15.65 -0.10 -11.94
CA TYR A 89 16.08 0.95 -12.84
C TYR A 89 17.44 1.52 -12.45
N GLU A 90 18.18 1.99 -13.43
CA GLU A 90 19.44 2.71 -13.21
C GLU A 90 19.13 4.20 -13.10
N ASP A 91 19.57 4.84 -12.02
CA ASP A 91 19.38 6.28 -11.85
C ASP A 91 20.34 7.10 -12.74
N VAL A 92 20.22 8.42 -12.65
CA VAL A 92 21.06 9.35 -13.42
C VAL A 92 22.56 9.27 -13.07
N ASN A 93 22.91 8.65 -11.95
CA ASN A 93 24.28 8.46 -11.48
C ASN A 93 24.85 7.09 -11.86
N GLY A 94 24.04 6.20 -12.44
CA GLY A 94 24.42 4.83 -12.76
C GLY A 94 24.16 3.83 -11.63
N ASP A 95 23.47 4.24 -10.57
CA ASP A 95 23.14 3.37 -9.43
C ASP A 95 21.86 2.57 -9.74
N VAL A 96 21.95 1.25 -9.58
CA VAL A 96 20.79 0.36 -9.71
C VAL A 96 19.90 0.50 -8.49
N ASN A 97 18.70 1.02 -8.72
CA ASN A 97 17.64 1.17 -7.75
C ASN A 97 16.58 0.10 -8.00
N ILE A 98 16.10 -0.49 -6.91
CA ILE A 98 14.93 -1.35 -6.91
C ILE A 98 13.79 -0.52 -6.33
N GLU A 99 12.59 -0.69 -6.84
CA GLU A 99 11.37 -0.06 -6.33
C GLU A 99 10.32 -1.13 -6.10
N LYS A 100 9.86 -1.26 -4.85
CA LYS A 100 8.80 -2.19 -4.46
C LYS A 100 7.72 -1.42 -3.75
N SER A 101 6.52 -1.37 -4.32
CA SER A 101 5.41 -0.61 -3.75
C SER A 101 4.07 -1.30 -3.96
N LEU A 102 3.19 -1.16 -2.98
CA LEU A 102 1.77 -1.47 -3.11
C LEU A 102 1.01 -0.22 -3.48
N ILE A 103 0.20 -0.30 -4.52
CA ILE A 103 -0.60 0.83 -4.99
C ILE A 103 -2.08 0.44 -4.90
N PHE A 104 -2.87 1.33 -4.32
CA PHE A 104 -4.32 1.20 -4.19
C PHE A 104 -5.01 2.38 -4.85
N TYR A 105 -5.91 2.11 -5.77
CA TYR A 105 -6.75 3.11 -6.43
C TYR A 105 -8.16 3.08 -5.85
N SER A 106 -8.74 4.25 -5.64
CA SER A 106 -10.16 4.39 -5.29
C SER A 106 -10.84 5.33 -6.28
N LYS A 107 -12.07 5.00 -6.66
CA LYS A 107 -12.94 5.91 -7.44
C LYS A 107 -13.32 7.18 -6.68
N THR A 108 -13.17 7.20 -5.36
CA THR A 108 -13.44 8.38 -4.52
C THR A 108 -12.22 9.30 -4.38
N TRP A 109 -11.03 8.82 -4.74
CA TRP A 109 -9.81 9.60 -4.74
C TRP A 109 -9.59 10.14 -6.15
N ASP A 110 -10.19 11.29 -6.42
CA ASP A 110 -10.08 11.98 -7.70
C ASP A 110 -8.63 12.01 -8.21
N ARG A 111 -8.35 11.13 -9.18
CA ARG A 111 -7.05 10.87 -9.84
C ARG A 111 -5.88 10.68 -8.87
N ARG A 112 -6.16 10.18 -7.66
CA ARG A 112 -5.16 9.91 -6.64
C ARG A 112 -5.14 8.44 -6.27
N TYR A 113 -3.96 7.97 -5.90
CA TYR A 113 -3.76 6.63 -5.36
C TYR A 113 -3.02 6.69 -4.05
N LEU A 114 -3.27 5.68 -3.22
CA LEU A 114 -2.49 5.41 -2.03
C LEU A 114 -1.33 4.52 -2.44
N ARG A 115 -0.11 4.93 -2.08
CA ARG A 115 1.11 4.15 -2.30
C ARG A 115 1.75 3.83 -0.97
N ILE A 116 2.18 2.58 -0.84
CA ILE A 116 2.95 2.09 0.31
C ILE A 116 4.26 1.53 -0.22
N ASP A 117 5.37 2.19 0.11
CA ASP A 117 6.69 1.72 -0.29
C ASP A 117 7.19 0.62 0.65
N LEU A 118 7.68 -0.44 0.04
CA LEU A 118 8.17 -1.66 0.68
C LEU A 118 9.70 -1.80 0.58
N GLN A 119 10.43 -0.69 0.42
CA GLN A 119 11.88 -0.71 0.33
C GLN A 119 12.54 0.30 1.27
N GLU A 120 13.64 -0.13 1.90
CA GLU A 120 14.52 0.59 2.85
C GLU A 120 13.83 1.20 4.08
N LYS A 121 12.83 2.04 3.88
CA LYS A 121 12.01 2.67 4.92
C LYS A 121 10.56 2.63 4.50
N LEU A 122 9.71 2.14 5.41
CA LEU A 122 8.27 2.17 5.23
C LEU A 122 7.79 3.60 5.05
N SER A 123 7.08 3.83 3.96
CA SER A 123 6.61 5.13 3.50
C SER A 123 5.18 4.96 2.98
N ILE A 124 4.33 5.94 3.28
CA ILE A 124 2.93 5.97 2.85
C ILE A 124 2.67 7.35 2.26
N SER A 125 2.21 7.39 1.02
CA SER A 125 1.91 8.64 0.30
C SER A 125 0.56 8.56 -0.41
N PHE A 126 -0.07 9.73 -0.54
CA PHE A 126 -1.14 9.93 -1.52
C PHE A 126 -0.53 10.63 -2.72
N GLU A 127 -0.52 9.95 -3.86
CA GLU A 127 0.09 10.42 -5.09
C GLU A 127 -0.96 10.68 -6.16
N VAL A 128 -0.60 11.51 -7.13
CA VAL A 128 -1.44 11.86 -8.28
C VAL A 128 -1.04 10.96 -9.44
N ASP A 129 -2.02 10.33 -10.07
CA ASP A 129 -1.82 9.55 -11.29
C ASP A 129 -1.68 10.49 -12.49
N TYR A 130 -0.44 10.79 -12.87
CA TYR A 130 -0.16 11.72 -13.96
C TYR A 130 -0.41 11.09 -15.35
N ASP A 131 -0.33 9.77 -15.48
CA ASP A 131 -0.56 9.09 -16.76
C ASP A 131 -2.06 9.02 -17.10
N LYS A 132 -2.94 9.27 -16.12
CA LYS A 132 -4.37 9.48 -16.32
C LYS A 132 -4.75 10.94 -16.62
N TYR A 133 -3.78 11.84 -16.86
CA TYR A 133 -4.09 13.10 -17.54
C TYR A 133 -4.27 12.82 -19.03
N ASP A 134 -5.41 13.25 -19.59
CA ASP A 134 -5.45 13.58 -21.01
C ASP A 134 -4.44 14.72 -21.21
N THR A 135 -3.25 14.36 -21.66
CA THR A 135 -2.32 15.33 -22.23
C THR A 135 -2.86 15.65 -23.62
N ASP A 136 -3.13 16.93 -23.88
CA ASP A 136 -3.36 17.36 -25.25
C ASP A 136 -2.10 17.11 -26.11
N GLU A 137 -2.20 17.28 -27.42
CA GLU A 137 -1.07 17.08 -28.35
C GLU A 137 0.17 17.95 -28.02
N ASP A 138 0.05 18.93 -27.09
CA ASP A 138 1.09 19.83 -26.63
C ASP A 138 1.64 19.50 -25.22
N GLY A 139 1.19 18.41 -24.59
CA GLY A 139 1.70 17.94 -23.29
C GLY A 139 1.26 18.79 -22.09
N VAL A 140 0.16 19.56 -22.23
CA VAL A 140 -0.38 20.38 -21.15
C VAL A 140 -1.43 19.60 -20.38
N ILE A 141 -1.29 19.58 -19.05
CA ILE A 141 -2.30 19.03 -18.14
C ILE A 141 -3.57 19.89 -18.19
N VAL A 142 -4.67 19.35 -18.71
CA VAL A 142 -5.97 20.01 -18.73
C VAL A 142 -6.71 19.74 -17.42
N TRP A 143 -7.03 20.81 -16.68
CA TRP A 143 -7.93 20.76 -15.52
C TRP A 143 -9.36 21.02 -16.02
N GLU A 144 -10.27 20.06 -15.86
CA GLU A 144 -11.73 20.29 -16.00
C GLU A 144 -12.36 20.66 -14.65
#